data_AF-A0A357B0K3-F1
#
_entry.id   AF-A0A357B0K3-F1
#
_cell.length_a   1.000
_cell.length_b   1.000
_cell.length_c   1.000
_cell.angle_alpha   90.00
_cell.angle_beta   90.00
_cell.angle_gamma   90.00
#
_symmetry.space_group_name_H-M   'P 1'
#
loop_
_entity.id
_entity.type
_entity.pdbx_description
1 polymer ?
#
loop_
_entity_poly.entity_id
_entity_poly.type
_entity_poly.pdbx_seq_one_letter_code
_entity_poly.pdbx_strand_id
1 'polypeptide(L)'
;LAMAVALELDDVAVEVLKKNADVAPQSETGGAEKRRANISGAYETADPELIAGKRILLIDDIVTTGSTFSECARTLGLSGADSVVCAAVARSRD
;
A
#
# COMPACT_ATOMS: atom_id res chain seq x y z
N LEU A 1 -6.72 10.78 -8.83
CA LEU A 1 -7.89 9.99 -8.39
C LEU A 1 -8.15 10.16 -6.89
N ALA A 2 -7.21 9.81 -6.01
CA ALA A 2 -7.37 9.94 -4.56
C ALA A 2 -7.86 11.33 -4.09
N MET A 3 -7.26 12.42 -4.60
CA MET A 3 -7.71 13.79 -4.27
C MET A 3 -9.18 14.08 -4.64
N ALA A 4 -9.65 13.55 -5.78
CA ALA A 4 -11.04 13.75 -6.20
C ALA A 4 -12.01 12.95 -5.31
N VAL A 5 -11.63 11.73 -4.92
CA VAL A 5 -12.38 10.92 -3.96
C VAL A 5 -12.43 11.61 -2.59
N ALA A 6 -11.31 12.15 -2.12
CA ALA A 6 -11.27 12.88 -0.86
C ALA A 6 -12.20 14.11 -0.87
N LEU A 7 -12.21 14.88 -1.96
CA LEU A 7 -13.11 16.03 -2.12
C LEU A 7 -14.59 15.60 -2.06
N GLU A 8 -14.95 14.50 -2.72
CA GLU A 8 -16.34 13.99 -2.72
C GLU A 8 -16.77 13.45 -1.34
N LEU A 9 -15.82 12.96 -0.54
CA LEU A 9 -16.07 12.42 0.79
C LEU A 9 -15.95 13.48 1.92
N ASP A 10 -15.69 14.75 1.57
CA ASP A 10 -15.37 15.82 2.53
C ASP A 10 -14.21 15.43 3.48
N ASP A 11 -13.17 14.84 2.90
CA ASP A 11 -11.97 14.35 3.61
C ASP A 11 -10.69 14.83 2.91
N VAL A 12 -9.53 14.43 3.43
CA VAL A 12 -8.21 14.83 2.94
C VAL A 12 -7.46 13.67 2.31
N ALA A 13 -6.83 13.93 1.17
CA ALA A 13 -5.86 13.03 0.57
C ALA A 13 -4.45 13.43 1.04
N VAL A 14 -3.73 12.48 1.63
CA VAL A 14 -2.35 12.65 2.12
C VAL A 14 -1.44 11.57 1.55
N GLU A 15 -0.19 11.93 1.26
CA GLU A 15 0.82 10.99 0.81
C GLU A 15 1.49 10.33 2.04
N VAL A 16 1.10 9.09 2.33
CA VAL A 16 1.59 8.34 3.51
C VAL A 16 2.51 7.18 3.17
N LEU A 17 2.60 6.81 1.88
CA LEU A 17 3.43 5.72 1.39
C LEU A 17 4.39 6.22 0.33
N LYS A 18 5.65 5.77 0.41
CA LYS A 18 6.67 5.97 -0.63
C LYS A 18 7.08 4.63 -1.20
N LYS A 19 7.19 4.56 -2.52
CA LYS A 19 7.68 3.36 -3.19
C LYS A 19 9.20 3.33 -3.11
N ASN A 20 9.76 2.23 -2.63
CA ASN A 20 11.20 2.04 -2.58
C ASN A 20 11.71 1.71 -3.99
N ALA A 21 12.66 2.51 -4.50
CA ALA A 21 13.18 2.38 -5.86
C ALA A 21 14.13 1.18 -6.02
N ASP A 22 14.72 0.70 -4.92
CA ASP A 22 15.79 -0.31 -4.92
C ASP A 22 15.30 -1.76 -4.85
N VAL A 23 13.99 -2.01 -4.99
CA VAL A 23 13.44 -3.38 -5.02
C VAL A 23 13.63 -3.99 -6.40
N ALA A 24 14.88 -4.29 -6.75
CA ALA A 24 15.20 -5.12 -7.89
C ALA A 24 14.66 -6.55 -7.68
N PRO A 25 14.21 -7.27 -8.73
CA PRO A 25 13.84 -8.67 -8.59
C PRO A 25 15.10 -9.47 -8.22
N GLN A 26 15.28 -9.78 -6.92
CA GLN A 26 16.36 -10.65 -6.48
C GLN A 26 16.01 -12.12 -6.83
N SER A 27 16.23 -12.49 -8.08
CA SER A 27 16.62 -13.84 -8.43
C SER A 27 18.08 -14.00 -8.03
N GLU A 28 18.31 -14.58 -6.85
CA GLU A 28 19.42 -15.50 -6.52
C GLU A 28 19.68 -15.52 -5.00
N THR A 29 19.61 -16.71 -4.42
CA THR A 29 20.17 -17.10 -3.11
C THR A 29 19.60 -16.45 -1.84
N GLY A 30 18.45 -16.94 -1.37
CA GLY A 30 18.01 -16.73 0.01
C GLY A 30 16.89 -17.70 0.40
N GLY A 31 17.05 -18.41 1.52
CA GLY A 31 16.12 -19.44 1.99
C GLY A 31 14.66 -18.99 2.16
N ALA A 32 13.76 -19.94 2.44
CA ALA A 32 12.32 -19.73 2.51
C ALA A 32 11.88 -18.55 3.39
N GLU A 33 12.63 -18.22 4.44
CA GLU A 33 12.38 -17.04 5.29
C GLU A 33 12.70 -15.71 4.60
N LYS A 34 13.79 -15.62 3.84
CA LYS A 34 14.11 -14.43 3.02
C LYS A 34 13.12 -14.24 1.87
N ARG A 35 12.58 -15.33 1.30
CA ARG A 35 11.51 -15.22 0.29
C ARG A 35 10.20 -14.67 0.87
N ARG A 36 9.90 -14.96 2.15
CA ARG A 36 8.75 -14.37 2.84
C ARG A 36 8.97 -12.88 3.13
N ALA A 37 10.21 -12.48 3.38
CA ALA A 37 10.60 -11.08 3.53
C ALA A 37 10.70 -10.31 2.19
N ASN A 38 10.97 -10.97 1.05
CA ASN A 38 11.19 -10.28 -0.24
C ASN A 38 9.92 -9.81 -0.95
N ILE A 39 8.72 -10.20 -0.50
CA ILE A 39 7.49 -9.53 -0.94
C ILE A 39 7.28 -8.23 -0.14
N SER A 40 7.88 -8.14 1.05
CA SER A 40 7.81 -6.96 1.91
C SER A 40 8.91 -5.93 1.62
N GLY A 41 8.53 -4.67 1.51
CA GLY A 41 9.49 -3.55 1.41
C GLY A 41 9.48 -2.79 0.10
N ALA A 42 8.50 -3.06 -0.78
CA ALA A 42 8.24 -2.20 -1.94
C ALA A 42 7.71 -0.82 -1.53
N TYR A 43 7.11 -0.72 -0.34
CA TYR A 43 6.58 0.53 0.20
C TYR A 43 7.06 0.75 1.64
N GLU A 44 7.40 1.99 1.93
CA GLU A 44 7.70 2.52 3.27
C GLU A 44 6.71 3.62 3.64
N THR A 45 6.47 3.81 4.95
CA THR A 45 5.60 4.89 5.42
C THR A 45 6.37 6.19 5.56
N ALA A 46 5.82 7.29 5.02
CA ALA A 46 6.46 8.60 5.04
C ALA A 46 6.38 9.28 6.42
N ASP A 47 5.25 9.12 7.12
CA ASP A 47 4.98 9.73 8.42
C ASP A 47 4.05 8.83 9.25
N PRO A 48 4.56 8.17 10.31
CA PRO A 48 3.74 7.32 11.19
C PRO A 48 2.64 8.07 11.94
N GLU A 49 2.79 9.37 12.23
CA GLU A 49 1.78 10.14 12.97
C GLU A 49 0.50 10.36 12.15
N LEU A 50 0.63 10.41 10.83
CA LEU A 50 -0.50 10.47 9.90
C LEU A 50 -1.25 9.13 9.78
N ILE A 51 -0.70 8.04 10.31
CA ILE A 51 -1.21 6.67 10.12
C ILE A 51 -1.77 6.11 11.42
N ALA A 52 -1.09 6.34 12.55
CA ALA A 52 -1.42 5.72 13.82
C ALA A 52 -2.87 5.99 14.25
N GLY A 53 -3.64 4.92 14.48
CA GLY A 53 -5.03 4.95 14.89
C GLY A 53 -6.01 5.47 13.82
N LYS A 54 -5.57 5.66 12.57
CA LYS A 54 -6.42 6.14 11.47
C LYS A 54 -7.05 4.99 10.69
N ARG A 55 -8.26 5.24 10.19
CA ARG A 55 -8.90 4.40 9.16
C ARG A 55 -8.53 4.97 7.81
N ILE A 56 -7.87 4.18 6.97
CA ILE A 56 -7.25 4.65 5.73
C ILE A 56 -7.96 4.03 4.52
N LEU A 57 -8.33 4.88 3.56
CA LEU A 57 -8.83 4.46 2.25
C LEU A 57 -7.71 4.60 1.20
N LEU A 58 -7.21 3.46 0.71
CA LEU A 58 -6.30 3.41 -0.42
C LEU A 58 -7.08 3.41 -1.73
N ILE A 59 -6.71 4.31 -2.63
CA ILE A 59 -7.33 4.47 -3.94
C ILE A 59 -6.29 4.25 -5.03
N ASP A 60 -6.59 3.33 -5.96
CA ASP A 60 -5.79 3.11 -7.17
C ASP A 60 -6.70 3.13 -8.42
N ASP A 61 -6.12 3.26 -9.60
CA ASP A 61 -6.91 3.23 -10.84
C ASP A 61 -7.33 1.80 -11.22
N ILE A 62 -6.40 0.84 -11.15
CA ILE A 62 -6.62 -0.55 -11.51
C ILE A 62 -6.04 -1.51 -10.49
N VAL A 63 -6.81 -2.55 -10.17
CA VAL A 63 -6.31 -3.72 -9.45
C VAL A 63 -6.13 -4.90 -10.42
N THR A 64 -4.93 -5.47 -10.44
CA THR A 64 -4.64 -6.72 -11.14
C THR A 64 -4.76 -7.89 -10.16
N THR A 65 -3.65 -8.39 -9.63
CA THR A 65 -3.61 -9.49 -8.65
C THR A 65 -3.93 -9.06 -7.22
N GLY A 66 -4.00 -7.75 -6.96
CA GLY A 66 -4.14 -7.20 -5.61
C GLY A 66 -2.86 -7.19 -4.79
N SER A 67 -1.70 -7.55 -5.38
CA SER A 67 -0.41 -7.56 -4.67
C SER A 67 -0.03 -6.18 -4.15
N THR A 68 -0.19 -5.12 -4.95
CA THR A 68 0.08 -3.73 -4.53
C THR A 68 -0.78 -3.33 -3.33
N PHE A 69 -2.09 -3.56 -3.38
CA PHE A 69 -2.97 -3.26 -2.24
C PHE A 69 -2.63 -4.06 -1.00
N SER A 70 -2.32 -5.35 -1.16
CA SER A 70 -1.95 -6.22 -0.04
C SER A 70 -0.67 -5.74 0.64
N GLU A 71 0.32 -5.31 -0.15
CA GLU A 71 1.57 -4.75 0.33
C GLU A 71 1.36 -3.42 1.07
N CYS A 72 0.70 -2.46 0.43
CA CYS A 72 0.42 -1.16 1.02
C CYS A 72 -0.40 -1.26 2.31
N ALA A 73 -1.46 -2.08 2.31
CA ALA A 73 -2.30 -2.29 3.49
C ALA A 73 -1.52 -2.94 4.64
N ARG A 74 -0.63 -3.89 4.34
CA ARG A 74 0.24 -4.48 5.36
C ARG A 74 1.22 -3.45 5.92
N THR A 75 1.86 -2.65 5.08
CA THR A 75 2.78 -1.59 5.50
C THR A 75 2.08 -0.56 6.39
N LEU A 76 0.88 -0.11 6.03
CA LEU A 76 0.09 0.81 6.85
C LEU A 76 -0.37 0.19 8.18
N GLY A 77 -0.80 -1.08 8.16
CA GLY A 77 -1.19 -1.80 9.37
C GLY A 77 -0.03 -1.99 10.34
N LEU A 78 1.17 -2.30 9.83
CA LEU A 78 2.39 -2.38 10.64
C LEU A 78 2.79 -1.02 11.24
N SER A 79 2.44 0.09 10.58
CA SER A 79 2.63 1.45 11.10
C SER A 79 1.48 1.95 11.98
N GLY A 80 0.55 1.07 12.38
CA GLY A 80 -0.46 1.34 13.39
C GLY A 80 -1.80 1.87 12.88
N ALA A 81 -2.11 1.73 11.58
CA ALA A 81 -3.45 2.02 11.08
C ALA A 81 -4.51 1.16 11.80
N ASP A 82 -5.65 1.77 12.14
CA ASP A 82 -6.80 1.08 12.75
C ASP A 82 -7.48 0.13 11.75
N SER A 83 -7.64 0.60 10.51
CA SER A 83 -8.12 -0.22 9.40
C SER A 83 -7.66 0.33 8.07
N VAL A 84 -7.56 -0.55 7.06
CA VAL A 84 -7.24 -0.17 5.69
C VAL A 84 -8.29 -0.76 4.76
N VAL A 85 -8.91 0.11 3.96
CA VAL A 85 -9.84 -0.26 2.89
C VAL A 85 -9.18 0.08 1.56
N CYS A 86 -9.29 -0.81 0.57
CA CYS A 86 -8.72 -0.60 -0.76
C CYS A 86 -9.84 -0.53 -1.79
N ALA A 87 -9.80 0.48 -2.67
CA ALA A 87 -10.73 0.60 -3.79
C ALA A 87 -10.00 0.96 -5.07
N ALA A 88 -10.42 0.35 -6.18
CA ALA A 88 -9.95 0.67 -7.52
C ALA A 88 -11.12 0.86 -8.48
N VAL A 89 -10.90 1.66 -9.52
CA VAL A 89 -11.93 1.93 -10.55
C VAL A 89 -12.14 0.72 -11.45
N ALA A 90 -11.06 -0.02 -11.73
CA ALA A 90 -11.09 -1.18 -12.59
C ALA A 90 -10.42 -2.39 -11.94
N ARG A 91 -10.83 -3.57 -12.38
CA ARG A 91 -10.12 -4.83 -12.13
C ARG A 91 -9.72 -5.44 -13.46
N SER A 92 -8.45 -5.81 -13.61
CA SER A 92 -8.02 -6.60 -14.77
C SER A 92 -8.69 -7.97 -14.72
N ARG A 93 -9.21 -8.42 -15.86
CA ARG A 93 -9.67 -9.80 -16.03
C ARG A 93 -8.45 -10.64 -16.39
N ASP A 94 -8.30 -11.78 -15.71
CA ASP A 94 -7.33 -12.81 -16.06
C ASP A 94 -7.66 -13.41 -17.44
#